data_AF-A0A8C9J106-F1
#
_entry.id   AF-A0A8C9J106-F1
#
_cell.length_a   1.000
_cell.length_b   1.000
_cell.length_c   1.000
_cell.angle_alpha   90.00
_cell.angle_beta   90.00
_cell.angle_gamma   90.00
#
_symmetry.space_group_name_H-M   'P 1'
#
loop_
_entity.id
_entity.type
_entity.pdbx_description
1 polymer ?
#
loop_
_entity_poly.entity_id
_entity_poly.type
_entity_poly.pdbx_seq_one_letter_code
_entity_poly.pdbx_strand_id
1 'polypeptide(L)'
;MHYIIFVSATAKEAGCRFINLQPSTLTDKWYGESQKLAAAVFSLAIKLQPSIIFIDEIDSFLRNRSSSDHEATAMMKAQFMSLWDGLDTDHSCQVIVMGATNRPQDLDSAIMRRMPTRFHINQPALKQREAILKLILKNENVDRHVDLLEVAQETDGFSGSDLKEMCRDAALLCVREYVNSTSEESHDEDEIRPVQQQDLHRAIEKMKKSKDAAFQNVLTHVCLD
;
A
#
# COMPACT_ATOMS: atom_id res chain seq x y z
N MET A 1 -0.67 -0.38 0.77
CA MET A 1 0.76 0.01 0.60
C MET A 1 1.03 1.04 -0.51
N HIS A 2 0.33 1.05 -1.64
CA HIS A 2 0.56 2.08 -2.68
C HIS A 2 0.13 3.50 -2.26
N TYR A 3 -1.02 3.60 -1.60
CA TYR A 3 -1.62 4.90 -1.24
C TYR A 3 -0.84 5.63 -0.15
N ILE A 4 -0.33 4.90 0.85
CA ILE A 4 0.39 5.50 1.99
C ILE A 4 1.67 6.24 1.55
N ILE A 5 2.41 5.72 0.56
CA ILE A 5 3.62 6.36 0.05
C ILE A 5 3.28 7.68 -0.65
N PHE A 6 2.24 7.68 -1.50
CA PHE A 6 1.78 8.88 -2.17
C PHE A 6 1.35 9.96 -1.18
N VAL A 7 0.52 9.61 -0.20
CA VAL A 7 0.00 10.57 0.77
C VAL A 7 1.10 11.07 1.71
N SER A 8 1.98 10.19 2.22
CA SER A 8 3.09 10.61 3.08
C SER A 8 4.10 11.51 2.36
N ALA A 9 4.38 11.26 1.08
CA ALA A 9 5.22 12.13 0.25
C ALA A 9 4.56 13.49 0.02
N THR A 10 3.26 13.51 -0.29
CA THR A 10 2.46 14.74 -0.45
C THR A 10 2.44 15.56 0.84
N ALA A 11 2.25 14.91 1.99
CA ALA A 11 2.27 15.55 3.29
C ALA A 11 3.63 16.20 3.58
N LYS A 12 4.72 15.49 3.30
CA LYS A 12 6.09 16.00 3.48
C LYS A 12 6.37 17.22 2.60
N GLU A 13 5.95 17.18 1.33
CA GLU A 13 6.12 18.29 0.39
C GLU A 13 5.28 19.52 0.78
N ALA A 14 4.06 19.29 1.29
CA ALA A 14 3.17 20.34 1.76
C ALA A 14 3.56 20.91 3.15
N GLY A 15 4.56 20.35 3.81
CA GLY A 15 4.94 20.74 5.18
C GLY A 15 3.91 20.33 6.25
N CYS A 16 3.00 19.40 5.93
CA CYS A 16 1.96 18.92 6.82
C CYS A 16 2.46 17.75 7.68
N ARG A 17 1.98 17.67 8.93
CA ARG A 17 2.19 16.49 9.77
C ARG A 17 1.35 15.32 9.26
N PHE A 18 1.93 14.14 9.21
CA PHE A 18 1.27 12.94 8.71
C PHE A 18 1.00 11.96 9.86
N ILE A 19 -0.24 11.54 10.03
CA ILE A 19 -0.67 10.54 11.01
C ILE A 19 -1.32 9.39 10.25
N ASN A 20 -0.69 8.21 10.28
CA ASN A 20 -1.24 6.99 9.71
C ASN A 20 -2.09 6.24 10.74
N LEU A 21 -3.37 6.05 10.45
CA LEU A 21 -4.32 5.31 11.27
C LEU A 21 -4.70 4.01 10.57
N GLN A 22 -4.29 2.88 11.15
CA GLN A 22 -4.69 1.57 10.67
C GLN A 22 -5.91 1.08 11.45
N PRO A 23 -7.04 0.74 10.78
CA PRO A 23 -8.23 0.19 11.43
C PRO A 23 -7.98 -1.00 12.35
N SER A 24 -7.05 -1.89 11.98
CA SER A 24 -6.65 -3.03 12.81
C SER A 24 -6.16 -2.60 14.20
N THR A 25 -5.46 -1.47 14.30
CA THR A 25 -4.99 -0.92 15.57
C THR A 25 -6.13 -0.45 16.47
N LEU A 26 -7.29 -0.10 15.89
CA LEU A 26 -8.49 0.26 16.63
C LEU A 26 -9.26 -0.98 17.10
N THR A 27 -9.27 -2.06 16.30
CA THR A 27 -10.02 -3.29 16.61
C THR A 27 -9.29 -4.25 17.54
N ASP A 28 -7.96 -4.30 17.53
CA ASP A 28 -7.20 -5.29 18.33
C ASP A 28 -7.20 -5.00 19.83
N LYS A 29 -7.47 -3.75 20.24
CA LYS A 29 -7.49 -3.31 21.64
C LYS A 29 -8.90 -3.32 22.22
N TRP A 30 -9.53 -4.48 22.29
CA TRP A 30 -10.87 -4.64 22.86
C TRP A 30 -10.85 -4.68 24.40
N TYR A 31 -10.91 -3.49 25.02
CA TYR A 31 -11.65 -3.17 26.26
C TYR A 31 -11.54 -1.65 26.52
N GLY A 32 -12.47 -0.84 26.00
CA GLY A 32 -12.64 0.60 26.33
C GLY A 32 -11.51 1.60 25.92
N GLU A 33 -10.28 1.16 25.70
CA GLU A 33 -9.14 2.03 25.35
C GLU A 33 -9.14 2.49 23.90
N SER A 34 -9.73 1.71 22.99
CA SER A 34 -9.76 2.01 21.55
C SER A 34 -10.55 3.27 21.21
N GLN A 35 -11.62 3.58 21.96
CA GLN A 35 -12.36 4.85 21.82
C GLN A 35 -11.50 6.06 22.21
N LYS A 36 -10.73 5.93 23.29
CA LYS A 36 -9.79 6.97 23.73
C LYS A 36 -8.67 7.15 22.71
N LEU A 37 -8.25 6.08 22.06
CA LEU A 37 -7.22 6.13 21.02
C LEU A 37 -7.68 6.92 19.79
N ALA A 38 -8.89 6.65 19.28
CA ALA A 38 -9.44 7.43 18.17
C ALA A 38 -9.55 8.91 18.54
N ALA A 39 -10.15 9.24 19.70
CA ALA A 39 -10.24 10.63 20.16
C ALA A 39 -8.86 11.29 20.34
N ALA A 40 -7.87 10.55 20.87
CA ALA A 40 -6.51 11.04 21.03
C ALA A 40 -5.83 11.33 19.68
N VAL A 41 -6.06 10.51 18.66
CA VAL A 41 -5.54 10.73 17.30
C VAL A 41 -6.08 12.03 16.71
N PHE A 42 -7.40 12.26 16.78
CA PHE A 42 -8.01 13.51 16.30
C PHE A 42 -7.52 14.72 17.12
N SER A 43 -7.45 14.61 18.44
CA SER A 43 -6.92 15.68 19.29
C SER A 43 -5.45 16.00 18.99
N LEU A 44 -4.63 14.97 18.72
CA LEU A 44 -3.24 15.13 18.33
C LEU A 44 -3.14 15.82 16.97
N ALA A 45 -3.95 15.41 15.99
CA ALA A 45 -3.99 16.03 14.67
C ALA A 45 -4.32 17.53 14.74
N ILE A 46 -5.30 17.90 15.57
CA ILE A 46 -5.68 19.29 15.82
C ILE A 46 -4.52 20.08 16.45
N LYS A 47 -3.76 19.50 17.38
CA LYS A 47 -2.61 20.17 18.01
C LYS A 47 -1.40 20.30 17.08
N LEU A 48 -1.30 19.44 16.06
CA LEU A 48 -0.17 19.35 15.13
C LEU A 48 -0.46 20.01 13.77
N GLN A 49 -1.48 20.87 13.69
CA GLN A 49 -1.86 21.55 12.46
C GLN A 49 -0.69 22.35 11.83
N PRO A 50 -0.55 22.37 10.49
CA PRO A 50 -1.39 21.66 9.51
C PRO A 50 -1.08 20.15 9.48
N SER A 51 -2.12 19.30 9.45
CA SER A 51 -1.95 17.84 9.52
C SER A 51 -2.88 17.05 8.61
N ILE A 52 -2.45 15.84 8.26
CA ILE A 52 -3.17 14.87 7.45
C ILE A 52 -3.33 13.59 8.27
N ILE A 53 -4.58 13.21 8.52
CA ILE A 53 -4.94 11.90 9.06
C ILE A 53 -5.19 10.99 7.86
N PHE A 54 -4.34 9.98 7.68
CA PHE A 54 -4.49 8.98 6.63
C PHE A 54 -5.02 7.67 7.19
N ILE A 55 -6.03 7.11 6.54
CA ILE A 55 -6.67 5.87 6.95
C ILE A 55 -6.54 4.89 5.78
N ASP A 56 -5.72 3.85 5.95
CA ASP A 56 -5.59 2.79 4.96
C ASP A 56 -6.72 1.77 5.15
N GLU A 57 -7.15 1.15 4.05
CA GLU A 57 -8.21 0.14 4.05
C GLU A 57 -9.49 0.61 4.76
N ILE A 58 -9.96 1.82 4.44
CA ILE A 58 -11.15 2.42 5.08
C ILE A 58 -12.39 1.54 4.95
N ASP A 59 -12.46 0.70 3.92
CA ASP A 59 -13.53 -0.26 3.78
C ASP A 59 -13.53 -1.25 4.93
N SER A 60 -12.39 -1.78 5.40
CA SER A 60 -12.35 -2.73 6.51
C SER A 60 -13.03 -2.21 7.78
N PHE A 61 -12.91 -0.90 8.04
CA PHE A 61 -13.46 -0.24 9.21
C PHE A 61 -14.89 0.26 9.02
N LEU A 62 -15.24 0.67 7.79
CA LEU A 62 -16.45 1.44 7.49
C LEU A 62 -17.36 0.75 6.45
N ARG A 63 -17.38 -0.58 6.43
CA ARG A 63 -18.34 -1.35 5.59
C ARG A 63 -19.78 -1.07 5.98
N ASN A 64 -20.65 -1.18 4.97
CA ASN A 64 -22.09 -1.27 5.14
C ASN A 64 -22.45 -2.26 6.25
N ARG A 65 -23.39 -1.87 7.12
CA ARG A 65 -23.89 -2.68 8.24
C ARG A 65 -24.26 -4.09 7.74
N SER A 66 -23.44 -5.09 8.06
CA SER A 66 -23.89 -6.48 8.00
C SER A 66 -24.57 -6.82 9.32
N SER A 67 -25.55 -7.72 9.29
CA SER A 67 -26.25 -8.21 10.48
C SER A 67 -25.36 -8.93 11.50
N SER A 68 -24.06 -9.10 11.20
CA SER A 68 -23.05 -9.68 12.10
C SER A 68 -22.09 -8.66 12.73
N ASP A 69 -22.27 -7.35 12.48
CA ASP A 69 -21.43 -6.33 13.10
C ASP A 69 -21.66 -6.34 14.62
N HIS A 70 -20.61 -6.60 15.38
CA HIS A 70 -20.66 -6.51 16.84
C HIS A 70 -21.00 -5.08 17.26
N GLU A 71 -21.84 -4.92 18.28
CA GLU A 71 -22.32 -3.63 18.79
C GLU A 71 -21.19 -2.62 19.04
N ALA A 72 -20.04 -3.09 19.55
CA ALA A 72 -18.89 -2.22 19.78
C ALA A 72 -18.28 -1.63 18.50
N THR A 73 -18.29 -2.38 17.39
CA THR A 73 -17.84 -1.88 16.07
C THR A 73 -18.77 -0.77 15.60
N ALA A 74 -20.08 -0.94 15.77
CA ALA A 74 -21.06 0.09 15.42
C ALA A 74 -20.89 1.36 16.27
N MET A 75 -20.66 1.22 17.58
CA MET A 75 -20.38 2.36 18.46
C MET A 75 -19.07 3.08 18.08
N MET A 76 -18.02 2.34 17.72
CA MET A 76 -16.75 2.92 17.32
C MET A 76 -16.86 3.67 15.98
N LYS A 77 -17.57 3.10 15.00
CA LYS A 77 -17.92 3.78 13.74
C LYS A 77 -18.63 5.09 14.03
N ALA A 78 -19.64 5.09 14.90
CA ALA A 78 -20.37 6.31 15.28
C ALA A 78 -19.48 7.36 15.96
N GLN A 79 -18.61 6.94 16.88
CA GLN A 79 -17.68 7.85 17.55
C GLN A 79 -16.67 8.46 16.57
N PHE A 80 -16.10 7.66 15.69
CA PHE A 80 -15.18 8.12 14.66
C PHE A 80 -15.84 9.17 13.75
N MET A 81 -17.10 8.93 13.37
CA MET A 81 -17.89 9.86 12.56
C MET A 81 -18.17 11.18 13.28
N SER A 82 -18.51 11.11 14.57
CA SER A 82 -18.70 12.31 15.41
C SER A 82 -17.42 13.14 15.53
N LEU A 83 -16.26 12.50 15.72
CA LEU A 83 -14.97 13.18 15.79
C LEU A 83 -14.61 13.86 14.47
N TRP A 84 -14.90 13.22 13.34
CA TRP A 84 -14.69 13.79 12.03
C TRP A 84 -15.62 14.99 11.77
N ASP A 85 -16.91 14.88 12.07
CA ASP A 85 -17.85 16.00 11.93
C ASP A 85 -17.43 17.21 12.77
N GLY A 86 -16.78 16.97 13.92
CA GLY A 86 -16.17 18.01 14.76
C GLY A 86 -15.03 18.78 14.09
N LEU A 87 -14.27 18.16 13.17
CA LEU A 87 -13.23 18.85 12.40
C LEU A 87 -13.81 19.79 11.36
N ASP A 88 -14.92 19.39 10.71
CA ASP A 88 -15.53 20.13 9.60
C ASP A 88 -16.28 21.40 10.08
N THR A 89 -16.66 21.42 11.36
CA THR A 89 -17.37 22.54 11.98
C THR A 89 -16.46 23.74 12.28
N ASP A 90 -15.16 23.52 12.45
CA ASP A 90 -14.19 24.57 12.74
C ASP A 90 -13.46 25.02 11.46
N HIS A 91 -13.87 26.17 10.92
CA HIS A 91 -13.27 26.74 9.70
C HIS A 91 -11.78 27.14 9.86
N SER A 92 -11.26 27.20 11.08
CA SER A 92 -9.84 27.45 11.35
C SER A 92 -9.02 26.15 11.43
N CYS A 93 -9.67 24.99 11.42
CA CYS A 93 -9.04 23.69 11.52
C CYS A 93 -8.37 23.30 10.19
N GLN A 94 -7.04 23.18 10.21
CA GLN A 94 -6.19 22.74 9.11
C GLN A 94 -5.86 21.23 9.22
N VAL A 95 -6.88 20.41 9.45
CA VAL A 95 -6.76 18.95 9.49
C VAL A 95 -7.49 18.36 8.29
N ILE A 96 -6.77 17.58 7.48
CA ILE A 96 -7.35 16.88 6.32
C ILE A 96 -7.43 15.39 6.63
N VAL A 97 -8.60 14.78 6.43
CA VAL A 97 -8.79 13.33 6.50
C VAL A 97 -8.69 12.75 5.09
N MET A 98 -7.78 11.79 4.90
CA MET A 98 -7.60 11.05 3.64
C MET A 98 -7.82 9.57 3.88
N GLY A 99 -8.65 8.93 3.05
CA GLY A 99 -8.87 7.49 3.08
C GLY A 99 -8.38 6.79 1.83
N ALA A 100 -7.90 5.56 1.97
CA ALA A 100 -7.59 4.68 0.86
C ALA A 100 -8.39 3.37 0.97
N THR A 101 -8.86 2.87 -0.17
CA THR A 101 -9.59 1.59 -0.25
C THR A 101 -9.36 0.92 -1.61
N ASN A 102 -9.36 -0.41 -1.61
CA ASN A 102 -9.41 -1.21 -2.83
C ASN A 102 -10.84 -1.66 -3.19
N ARG A 103 -11.82 -1.36 -2.33
CA ARG A 103 -13.22 -1.76 -2.47
C ARG A 103 -14.16 -0.57 -2.23
N PRO A 104 -14.12 0.47 -3.08
CA PRO A 104 -14.95 1.66 -2.90
C PRO A 104 -16.45 1.35 -2.87
N GLN A 105 -16.89 0.25 -3.50
CA GLN A 105 -18.29 -0.22 -3.48
C GLN A 105 -18.75 -0.76 -2.11
N ASP A 106 -17.82 -1.18 -1.23
CA ASP A 106 -18.14 -1.74 0.08
C ASP A 106 -18.38 -0.64 1.14
N LEU A 107 -18.06 0.61 0.81
CA LEU A 107 -18.16 1.75 1.73
C LEU A 107 -19.59 2.25 1.92
N ASP A 108 -19.92 2.62 3.16
CA ASP A 108 -21.20 3.25 3.46
C ASP A 108 -21.33 4.62 2.79
N SER A 109 -22.50 4.86 2.22
CA SER A 109 -22.96 6.15 1.69
C SER A 109 -22.70 7.35 2.61
N ALA A 110 -22.77 7.17 3.93
CA ALA A 110 -22.50 8.22 4.92
C ALA A 110 -21.03 8.69 4.92
N ILE A 111 -20.08 7.78 4.68
CA ILE A 111 -18.66 8.09 4.52
C ILE A 111 -18.42 8.75 3.18
N MET A 112 -19.03 8.19 2.14
CA MET A 112 -18.90 8.69 0.77
C MET A 112 -19.34 10.17 0.67
N ARG A 113 -20.36 10.59 1.43
CA ARG A 113 -20.79 12.00 1.50
C ARG A 113 -19.75 12.91 2.17
N ARG A 114 -18.97 12.40 3.13
CA ARG A 114 -17.90 13.13 3.84
C ARG A 114 -16.57 13.17 3.07
N MET A 115 -16.42 12.31 2.06
CA MET A 115 -15.28 12.31 1.14
C MET A 115 -15.75 12.70 -0.27
N PRO A 116 -16.04 14.00 -0.51
CA PRO A 116 -16.50 14.46 -1.82
C PRO A 116 -15.40 14.37 -2.88
N THR A 117 -14.15 14.67 -2.51
CA THR A 117 -12.99 14.58 -3.41
C THR A 117 -12.49 13.14 -3.48
N ARG A 118 -12.53 12.54 -4.67
CA ARG A 118 -12.12 11.15 -4.90
C ARG A 118 -11.18 11.06 -6.08
N PHE A 119 -10.08 10.36 -5.89
CA PHE A 119 -9.09 10.11 -6.92
C PHE A 119 -9.03 8.63 -7.20
N HIS A 120 -9.24 8.26 -8.46
CA HIS A 120 -9.05 6.88 -8.90
C HIS A 120 -7.61 6.68 -9.36
N ILE A 121 -6.89 5.77 -8.70
CA ILE A 121 -5.51 5.45 -9.05
C ILE A 121 -5.52 4.18 -9.90
N ASN A 122 -5.29 4.35 -11.20
CA ASN A 122 -5.16 3.26 -12.14
C ASN A 122 -3.80 2.57 -12.03
N GLN A 123 -3.68 1.40 -12.65
CA GLN A 123 -2.40 0.75 -12.86
C GLN A 123 -1.46 1.64 -13.70
N PRO A 124 -0.15 1.60 -13.43
CA PRO A 124 0.81 2.43 -14.14
C PRO A 124 0.89 2.06 -15.63
N ALA A 125 0.87 3.06 -16.49
CA ALA A 125 1.15 2.92 -17.92
C ALA A 125 2.63 2.59 -18.17
N LEU A 126 2.98 2.15 -19.38
CA LEU A 126 4.33 1.74 -19.76
C LEU A 126 5.43 2.70 -19.28
N LYS A 127 5.33 3.99 -19.63
CA LYS A 127 6.32 5.01 -19.23
C LYS A 127 6.40 5.20 -17.72
N GLN A 128 5.28 5.03 -17.01
CA GLN A 128 5.24 5.11 -15.56
C GLN A 128 5.91 3.88 -14.93
N ARG A 129 5.70 2.68 -15.48
CA ARG A 129 6.40 1.46 -15.04
C ARG A 129 7.90 1.59 -15.21
N GLU A 130 8.36 2.07 -16.36
CA GLU A 130 9.78 2.35 -16.61
C GLU A 130 10.34 3.34 -15.56
N ALA A 131 9.62 4.43 -15.28
CA ALA A 131 10.04 5.41 -14.28
C ALA A 131 10.06 4.82 -12.86
N ILE A 132 9.09 3.97 -12.51
CA ILE A 132 9.04 3.27 -11.22
C ILE A 132 10.22 2.30 -11.10
N LEU A 133 10.53 1.51 -12.15
CA LEU A 133 11.67 0.61 -12.18
C LEU A 133 12.99 1.37 -11.99
N LYS A 134 13.18 2.49 -12.71
CA LYS A 134 14.34 3.37 -12.52
C LYS A 134 14.46 3.88 -11.09
N LEU A 135 13.34 4.22 -10.45
CA LEU A 135 13.33 4.68 -9.07
C LEU A 135 13.69 3.56 -8.09
N ILE A 136 13.12 2.37 -8.28
CA ILE A 136 13.37 1.20 -7.41
C ILE A 136 14.84 0.77 -7.51
N LEU A 137 15.38 0.71 -8.73
CA LEU A 137 16.73 0.20 -8.99
C LEU A 137 17.82 1.26 -8.88
N LYS A 138 17.47 2.53 -8.57
CA LYS A 138 18.41 3.66 -8.56
C LYS A 138 19.64 3.44 -7.67
N ASN A 139 19.46 2.76 -6.55
CA ASN A 139 20.51 2.52 -5.54
C ASN A 139 20.93 1.05 -5.47
N GLU A 140 20.52 0.23 -6.44
CA GLU A 140 20.81 -1.21 -6.47
C GLU A 140 21.98 -1.50 -7.41
N ASN A 141 22.67 -2.63 -7.19
CA ASN A 141 23.74 -3.09 -8.07
C ASN A 141 23.14 -3.77 -9.32
N VAL A 142 22.92 -3.00 -10.38
CA VAL A 142 22.30 -3.47 -11.63
C VAL A 142 23.28 -3.35 -12.79
N ASP A 143 23.31 -4.36 -13.65
CA ASP A 143 24.16 -4.38 -14.83
C ASP A 143 23.79 -3.25 -15.81
N ARG A 144 24.80 -2.62 -16.42
CA ARG A 144 24.62 -1.49 -17.35
C ARG A 144 23.84 -1.87 -18.62
N HIS A 145 23.77 -3.15 -18.95
CA HIS A 145 23.08 -3.66 -20.13
C HIS A 145 21.60 -3.97 -19.88
N VAL A 146 21.09 -3.73 -18.67
CA VAL A 146 19.67 -3.94 -18.35
C VAL A 146 18.80 -2.91 -19.08
N ASP A 147 17.88 -3.42 -19.90
CA ASP A 147 16.88 -2.61 -20.59
C ASP A 147 15.58 -2.57 -19.76
N LEU A 148 15.40 -1.46 -19.03
CA LEU A 148 14.22 -1.23 -18.20
C LEU A 148 12.96 -0.94 -19.02
N LEU A 149 13.09 -0.53 -20.28
CA LEU A 149 11.94 -0.31 -21.15
C LEU A 149 11.36 -1.66 -21.58
N GLU A 150 12.21 -2.63 -21.94
CA GLU A 150 11.81 -4.01 -22.23
C GLU A 150 11.10 -4.63 -21.01
N VAL A 151 11.71 -4.54 -19.83
CA VAL A 151 11.11 -5.01 -18.56
C VAL A 151 9.75 -4.33 -18.30
N ALA A 152 9.63 -3.03 -18.59
CA ALA A 152 8.36 -2.31 -18.45
C ALA A 152 7.27 -2.77 -19.44
N GLN A 153 7.65 -3.21 -20.64
CA GLN A 153 6.74 -3.77 -21.64
C GLN A 153 6.21 -5.13 -21.19
N GLU A 154 7.08 -5.97 -20.63
CA GLU A 154 6.71 -7.30 -20.18
C GLU A 154 5.89 -7.31 -18.89
N THR A 155 5.93 -6.24 -18.10
CA THR A 155 5.23 -6.09 -16.82
C THR A 155 3.89 -5.39 -16.95
N ASP A 156 3.19 -5.57 -18.08
CA ASP A 156 1.85 -5.02 -18.23
C ASP A 156 0.88 -5.59 -17.18
N GLY A 157 0.04 -4.72 -16.63
CA GLY A 157 -0.86 -5.06 -15.52
C GLY A 157 -0.20 -5.09 -14.13
N PHE A 158 1.11 -4.82 -14.01
CA PHE A 158 1.78 -4.81 -12.71
C PHE A 158 1.56 -3.48 -11.98
N SER A 159 1.24 -3.56 -10.69
CA SER A 159 1.32 -2.42 -9.77
C SER A 159 2.78 -2.12 -9.41
N GLY A 160 3.07 -0.93 -8.93
CA GLY A 160 4.39 -0.59 -8.38
C GLY A 160 4.84 -1.49 -7.22
N SER A 161 3.92 -2.02 -6.41
CA SER A 161 4.24 -3.07 -5.42
C SER A 161 4.69 -4.36 -6.09
N ASP A 162 4.02 -4.77 -7.18
CA ASP A 162 4.43 -5.94 -7.96
C ASP A 162 5.82 -5.71 -8.60
N LEU A 163 6.06 -4.53 -9.17
CA LEU A 163 7.38 -4.18 -9.74
C LEU A 163 8.47 -4.21 -8.66
N LYS A 164 8.17 -3.73 -7.45
CA LYS A 164 9.11 -3.78 -6.32
C LYS A 164 9.41 -5.21 -5.89
N GLU A 165 8.39 -6.04 -5.78
CA GLU A 165 8.57 -7.45 -5.40
C GLU A 165 9.31 -8.22 -6.50
N MET A 166 9.04 -7.94 -7.77
CA MET A 166 9.78 -8.49 -8.91
C MET A 166 11.27 -8.14 -8.83
N CYS A 167 11.63 -6.87 -8.60
CA CYS A 167 13.03 -6.46 -8.45
C CYS A 167 13.70 -7.16 -7.25
N ARG A 168 12.97 -7.31 -6.14
CA ARG A 168 13.45 -8.01 -4.95
C ARG A 168 13.70 -9.50 -5.23
N ASP A 169 12.79 -10.16 -5.95
CA ASP A 169 12.94 -11.55 -6.36
C ASP A 169 14.18 -11.73 -7.27
N ALA A 170 14.41 -10.81 -8.21
CA ALA A 170 15.58 -10.82 -9.08
C ALA A 170 16.89 -10.65 -8.29
N ALA A 171 16.93 -9.71 -7.33
CA ALA A 171 18.08 -9.53 -6.45
C ALA A 171 18.35 -10.79 -5.60
N LEU A 172 17.30 -11.45 -5.11
CA LEU A 172 17.43 -12.67 -4.32
C LEU A 172 18.03 -13.85 -5.12
N LEU A 173 17.82 -13.91 -6.43
CA LEU A 173 18.49 -14.89 -7.28
C LEU A 173 20.01 -14.73 -7.24
N CYS A 174 20.50 -13.48 -7.33
CA CYS A 174 21.93 -13.18 -7.27
C CYS A 174 22.54 -13.59 -5.91
N VAL A 175 21.82 -13.32 -4.81
CA VAL A 175 22.23 -13.73 -3.46
C VAL A 175 22.29 -15.26 -3.34
N ARG A 176 21.29 -15.97 -3.87
CA ARG A 176 21.25 -17.44 -3.82
C ARG A 176 22.40 -18.09 -4.57
N GLU A 177 22.75 -17.54 -5.74
CA GLU A 177 23.89 -18.01 -6.53
C GLU A 177 25.21 -17.80 -5.77
N TYR A 178 25.41 -16.63 -5.16
CA TYR A 178 26.59 -16.33 -4.34
C TYR A 178 26.73 -17.29 -3.13
N VAL A 179 25.63 -17.56 -2.43
CA VAL A 179 25.66 -18.50 -1.28
C VAL A 179 26.04 -19.91 -1.74
N ASN A 180 25.53 -20.36 -2.88
CA ASN A 180 25.84 -21.68 -3.42
C ASN A 180 27.29 -21.80 -3.92
N SER A 181 27.84 -20.74 -4.52
CA SER A 181 29.25 -20.73 -4.96
C SER A 181 30.25 -20.68 -3.81
N THR A 182 29.92 -19.95 -2.73
CA THR A 182 30.77 -19.84 -1.53
C THR A 182 30.90 -21.17 -0.79
N SER A 183 29.92 -22.06 -0.89
CA SER A 183 30.02 -23.42 -0.33
C SER A 183 30.96 -24.36 -1.10
N GLU A 184 31.34 -24.02 -2.33
CA GLU A 184 32.09 -24.95 -3.21
C GLU A 184 33.57 -24.59 -3.39
N GLU A 185 34.00 -23.33 -3.30
CA GLU A 185 35.42 -22.94 -3.41
C GLU A 185 35.72 -21.57 -2.76
N SER A 186 36.80 -21.50 -1.98
CA SER A 186 37.31 -20.26 -1.36
C SER A 186 38.18 -19.46 -2.34
N HIS A 187 37.65 -18.42 -2.99
CA HIS A 187 38.45 -17.45 -3.74
C HIS A 187 37.90 -16.00 -3.71
N ASP A 188 38.68 -15.13 -3.07
CA ASP A 188 39.06 -13.70 -3.27
C ASP A 188 38.15 -12.59 -3.85
N GLU A 189 36.90 -12.81 -4.27
CA GLU A 189 35.95 -11.70 -4.50
C GLU A 189 34.59 -12.00 -3.85
N ASP A 190 34.47 -11.63 -2.56
CA ASP A 190 33.25 -11.72 -1.74
C ASP A 190 32.18 -10.66 -2.14
N GLU A 191 31.96 -10.46 -3.43
CA GLU A 191 30.97 -9.51 -3.93
C GLU A 191 29.84 -10.20 -4.70
N ILE A 192 28.61 -9.85 -4.31
CA ILE A 192 27.41 -10.31 -4.99
C ILE A 192 27.37 -9.67 -6.37
N ARG A 193 27.29 -10.51 -7.42
CA ARG A 193 27.19 -10.04 -8.82
C ARG A 193 26.01 -9.08 -9.01
N PRO A 194 26.10 -8.14 -9.97
CA PRO A 194 24.97 -7.26 -10.29
C PRO A 194 23.77 -8.04 -10.83
N VAL A 195 22.58 -7.46 -10.65
CA VAL A 195 21.32 -7.95 -11.24
C VAL A 195 21.37 -7.78 -12.75
N GLN A 196 21.13 -8.85 -13.48
CA GLN A 196 21.14 -8.88 -14.94
C GLN A 196 19.72 -8.97 -15.53
N GLN A 197 19.60 -8.72 -16.83
CA GLN A 197 18.32 -8.78 -17.56
C GLN A 197 17.61 -10.13 -17.38
N GLN A 198 18.37 -11.22 -17.35
CA GLN A 198 17.82 -12.58 -17.20
C GLN A 198 17.20 -12.81 -15.82
N ASP A 199 17.74 -12.20 -14.76
CA ASP A 199 17.18 -12.32 -13.40
C ASP A 199 15.81 -11.65 -13.32
N LEU A 200 15.68 -10.48 -13.95
CA LEU A 200 14.41 -9.76 -14.06
C LEU A 200 13.40 -10.57 -14.87
N HIS A 201 13.77 -11.13 -16.02
CA HIS A 201 12.89 -12.00 -16.80
C HIS A 201 12.42 -13.23 -16.02
N ARG A 202 13.32 -13.91 -15.30
CA ARG A 202 12.95 -15.05 -14.44
C ARG A 202 11.98 -14.63 -13.33
N ALA A 203 12.18 -13.47 -12.73
CA ALA A 203 11.28 -12.93 -11.72
C ALA A 203 9.90 -12.60 -12.30
N ILE A 204 9.83 -12.01 -13.51
CA ILE A 204 8.57 -11.72 -14.22
C ILE A 204 7.80 -13.01 -14.49
N GLU A 205 8.45 -14.04 -15.04
CA GLU A 205 7.80 -15.32 -15.33
C GLU A 205 7.22 -15.96 -14.06
N LYS A 206 8.00 -15.95 -12.97
CA LYS A 206 7.56 -16.49 -11.68
C LYS A 206 6.33 -15.73 -11.16
N MET A 207 6.33 -14.39 -11.25
CA MET A 207 5.21 -13.58 -10.81
C MET A 207 3.97 -13.76 -11.68
N LYS A 208 4.11 -13.85 -13.00
CA LYS A 208 3.00 -14.13 -13.92
C LYS A 208 2.34 -15.47 -13.61
N LYS A 209 3.13 -16.55 -13.46
CA LYS A 209 2.64 -17.88 -13.07
C LYS A 209 1.87 -17.84 -11.74
N SER A 210 2.38 -17.09 -10.75
CA SER A 210 1.72 -16.96 -9.46
C SER A 210 0.40 -16.20 -9.55
N LYS A 211 0.32 -15.16 -10.39
CA LYS A 211 -0.92 -14.39 -10.60
C LYS A 211 -1.96 -15.19 -11.39
N ASP A 212 -1.54 -15.94 -12.40
CA ASP A 212 -2.42 -16.81 -13.18
C ASP A 212 -3.02 -17.91 -12.28
N ALA A 213 -2.19 -18.56 -11.46
CA ALA A 213 -2.66 -19.55 -10.50
C ALA A 213 -3.64 -18.96 -9.47
N ALA A 214 -3.39 -17.74 -8.99
CA ALA A 214 -4.31 -17.04 -8.10
C ALA A 214 -5.64 -16.70 -8.79
N PHE A 215 -5.60 -16.27 -10.06
CA PHE A 215 -6.80 -15.95 -10.84
C PHE A 215 -7.65 -17.19 -11.13
N GLN A 216 -7.01 -18.32 -11.47
CA GLN A 216 -7.69 -19.61 -11.64
C GLN A 216 -8.42 -20.03 -10.36
N ASN A 217 -7.76 -19.89 -9.19
CA ASN A 217 -8.34 -20.25 -7.90
C ASN A 217 -9.56 -19.38 -7.54
N VAL A 218 -9.52 -18.08 -7.87
CA VAL A 218 -10.67 -17.18 -7.66
C VAL A 218 -11.85 -17.59 -8.55
N LEU A 219 -11.62 -17.91 -9.82
CA LEU A 219 -12.68 -18.36 -10.73
C LEU A 219 -13.31 -19.70 -10.29
N THR A 220 -12.50 -20.64 -9.79
CA THR A 220 -13.05 -21.91 -9.26
C THR A 220 -13.91 -21.70 -8.01
N HIS A 221 -13.62 -20.68 -7.19
CA HIS A 221 -14.45 -20.35 -6.04
C HIS A 221 -15.75 -19.61 -6.42
N VAL A 222 -15.74 -18.77 -7.47
CA VAL A 222 -16.95 -18.08 -7.96
C VAL A 222 -17.90 -19.04 -8.69
N CYS A 223 -17.41 -20.13 -9.27
CA CYS A 223 -18.25 -21.14 -9.93
C CYS A 223 -18.88 -22.17 -8.97
N LEU A 224 -18.57 -22.13 -7.67
CA LEU A 224 -19.06 -23.08 -6.67
C LEU A 224 -20.08 -22.48 -5.67
N ASP A 225 -20.49 -21.22 -5.85
CA ASP A 225 -21.56 -20.56 -5.09
C ASP A 225 -22.80 -20.25 -5.97
#